data_AF-A0A371DUP3-F1
#
_entry.id   AF-A0A371DUP3-F1
#
_cell.length_a   1.000
_cell.length_b   1.000
_cell.length_c   1.000
_cell.angle_alpha   90.00
_cell.angle_beta   90.00
_cell.angle_gamma   90.00
#
_symmetry.space_group_name_H-M   'P 1'
#
loop_
_entity.id
_entity.type
_entity.pdbx_description
1 polymer ?
#
loop_
_entity_poly.entity_id
_entity_poly.type
_entity_poly.pdbx_seq_one_letter_code
_entity_poly.pdbx_strand_id
1 'polypeptide(L)'
;MYVALLSVVSVHDRLPNTCLQEWKRALSAMKEGRVMHTSRGAGYFGRQGVVEGLTNAIIADPRVFHISDQDFLTMYNRQMMFEIAQTKAWTENGSRDVMKQVPERLRAEGWDVVRPALSLTVRGWIMRAFLEDNLKNNVVTALDFYTSALEVLQWGQELYKDVPFSEKGQIFQPTFIRGVKSLRLDAFMKAYKENPGPNSKFPLSELLAGANELAADIGPVPDRPNHECIGFYLAFFPYAAGQAHALRAFYYHQTAMNLAKTEGLTEEVSELYIKAGSEYKDAALKYYPVDDEHHPWFLYCAYNSHYDGGAPARDLLDILDRMKESIAPMGRIWEFTANASAGRDQALMSALAFRQQLLDKIAKGTIREQDRVYRPGKYPVKK
;
A
#
# COMPACT_ATOMS: atom_id res chain seq x y z
N MET A 1 -23.24 -5.59 -3.57
CA MET A 1 -22.01 -4.82 -3.27
C MET A 1 -21.61 -4.00 -4.51
N TYR A 2 -22.51 -3.14 -5.01
CA TYR A 2 -22.36 -2.47 -6.33
C TYR A 2 -22.97 -1.05 -6.37
N VAL A 3 -23.36 -0.46 -5.23
CA VAL A 3 -24.07 0.83 -5.21
C VAL A 3 -23.44 1.74 -4.16
N ALA A 4 -22.25 2.28 -4.45
CA ALA A 4 -21.65 3.39 -3.69
C ALA A 4 -20.49 4.09 -4.44
N LEU A 5 -20.54 4.19 -5.78
CA LEU A 5 -19.44 4.76 -6.58
C LEU A 5 -19.77 6.09 -7.28
N LEU A 6 -20.97 6.66 -7.08
CA LEU A 6 -21.46 7.79 -7.89
C LEU A 6 -21.26 9.19 -7.30
N SER A 7 -20.60 9.38 -6.14
CA SER A 7 -20.48 10.71 -5.51
C SER A 7 -19.04 11.25 -5.33
N VAL A 8 -18.00 10.56 -5.79
CA VAL A 8 -16.59 10.88 -5.45
C VAL A 8 -15.94 11.94 -6.38
N VAL A 9 -16.70 12.59 -7.26
CA VAL A 9 -16.10 13.47 -8.30
C VAL A 9 -15.67 14.85 -7.78
N SER A 10 -16.22 15.36 -6.67
CA SER A 10 -16.10 16.80 -6.33
C SER A 10 -14.92 17.19 -5.41
N VAL A 11 -14.40 16.27 -4.60
CA VAL A 11 -13.45 16.62 -3.53
C VAL A 11 -11.98 16.54 -3.97
N HIS A 12 -11.69 15.90 -5.10
CA HIS A 12 -10.33 15.56 -5.53
C HIS A 12 -9.62 16.61 -6.41
N ASP A 13 -10.24 17.77 -6.66
CA ASP A 13 -9.68 18.81 -7.54
C ASP A 13 -8.79 19.85 -6.80
N ARG A 14 -8.57 19.69 -5.48
CA ARG A 14 -7.83 20.70 -4.67
C ARG A 14 -6.47 20.28 -4.13
N LEU A 15 -5.96 19.11 -4.52
CA LEU A 15 -4.55 18.77 -4.37
C LEU A 15 -4.00 18.47 -5.77
N PRO A 16 -2.79 18.92 -6.12
CA PRO A 16 -2.09 18.43 -7.30
C PRO A 16 -1.68 16.98 -7.04
N ASN A 17 -2.65 16.06 -6.96
CA ASN A 17 -2.42 14.63 -6.91
C ASN A 17 -1.98 14.20 -8.31
N THR A 18 -0.68 14.30 -8.54
CA THR A 18 0.01 13.89 -9.77
C THR A 18 -0.42 12.49 -10.19
N CYS A 19 -0.57 11.55 -9.24
CA CYS A 19 -1.02 10.18 -9.50
C CYS A 19 -2.47 10.08 -10.00
N LEU A 20 -3.42 10.83 -9.42
CA LEU A 20 -4.82 10.81 -9.88
C LEU A 20 -4.95 11.42 -11.28
N GLN A 21 -4.22 12.51 -11.54
CA GLN A 21 -4.18 13.11 -12.87
C GLN A 21 -3.55 12.15 -13.89
N GLU A 22 -2.48 11.45 -13.50
CA GLU A 22 -1.84 10.43 -14.33
C GLU A 22 -2.80 9.26 -14.62
N TRP A 23 -3.51 8.76 -13.62
CA TRP A 23 -4.57 7.75 -13.80
C TRP A 23 -5.65 8.22 -14.78
N LYS A 24 -6.21 9.42 -14.57
CA LYS A 24 -7.25 10.00 -15.44
C LYS A 24 -6.75 10.18 -16.88
N ARG A 25 -5.51 10.67 -17.06
CA ARG A 25 -4.89 10.84 -18.39
C ARG A 25 -4.70 9.50 -19.09
N ALA A 26 -4.17 8.50 -18.38
CA ALA A 26 -3.97 7.17 -18.94
C ALA A 26 -5.31 6.50 -19.29
N LEU A 27 -6.32 6.63 -18.42
CA LEU A 27 -7.66 6.12 -18.67
C LEU A 27 -8.31 6.79 -19.89
N SER A 28 -8.17 8.12 -20.02
CA SER A 28 -8.65 8.86 -21.20
C SER A 28 -7.96 8.37 -22.48
N ALA A 29 -6.63 8.22 -22.44
CA ALA A 29 -5.87 7.71 -23.57
C ALA A 29 -6.26 6.27 -23.96
N MET A 30 -6.60 5.42 -22.98
CA MET A 30 -7.10 4.07 -23.21
C MET A 30 -8.46 4.08 -23.93
N LYS A 31 -9.35 5.02 -23.57
CA LYS A 31 -10.70 5.17 -24.16
C LYS A 31 -10.67 5.63 -25.61
N GLU A 32 -9.60 6.30 -26.04
CA GLU A 32 -9.42 6.68 -27.44
C GLU A 32 -9.07 5.48 -28.34
N GLY A 33 -8.72 4.34 -27.74
CA GLY A 33 -8.36 3.14 -28.46
C GLY A 33 -9.53 2.49 -29.21
N ARG A 34 -9.33 2.18 -30.49
CA ARG A 34 -10.39 1.67 -31.37
C ARG A 34 -9.91 0.57 -32.31
N VAL A 35 -10.79 -0.36 -32.62
CA VAL A 35 -10.57 -1.34 -33.69
C VAL A 35 -10.69 -0.61 -35.02
N MET A 36 -9.67 -0.72 -35.88
CA MET A 36 -9.65 -0.16 -37.22
C MET A 36 -9.62 -1.29 -38.24
N HIS A 37 -10.53 -1.28 -39.20
CA HIS A 37 -10.51 -2.21 -40.32
C HIS A 37 -9.59 -1.69 -41.41
N THR A 38 -8.56 -2.48 -41.74
CA THR A 38 -7.64 -2.20 -42.84
C THR A 38 -7.82 -3.24 -43.94
N SER A 39 -7.20 -3.01 -45.10
CA SER A 39 -7.16 -4.00 -46.19
C SER A 39 -6.51 -5.34 -45.78
N ARG A 40 -5.79 -5.38 -44.66
CA ARG A 40 -5.15 -6.59 -44.09
C ARG A 40 -5.96 -7.21 -42.94
N GLY A 41 -7.17 -6.72 -42.66
CA GLY A 41 -8.02 -7.18 -41.57
C GLY A 41 -8.18 -6.15 -40.44
N ALA A 42 -8.80 -6.57 -39.35
CA ALA A 42 -9.01 -5.75 -38.17
C ALA A 42 -7.69 -5.57 -37.39
N GLY A 43 -7.27 -4.33 -37.19
CA GLY A 43 -6.18 -3.94 -36.30
C GLY A 43 -6.69 -3.11 -35.12
N TYR A 44 -5.83 -2.85 -34.13
CA TYR A 44 -6.15 -1.96 -33.01
C TYR A 44 -5.28 -0.71 -33.09
N PHE A 45 -5.91 0.46 -32.95
CA PHE A 45 -5.24 1.75 -32.85
C PHE A 45 -5.38 2.24 -31.41
N GLY A 46 -4.26 2.51 -30.75
CA GLY A 46 -4.20 3.06 -29.39
C GLY A 46 -2.99 3.95 -29.19
N ARG A 47 -2.90 4.60 -28.02
CA ARG A 47 -1.71 5.37 -27.62
C ARG A 47 -0.77 4.48 -26.81
N GLN A 48 0.54 4.60 -27.00
CA GLN A 48 1.52 3.92 -26.13
C GLN A 48 1.62 4.61 -24.77
N GLY A 49 2.14 3.91 -23.75
CA GLY A 49 2.38 4.48 -22.43
C GLY A 49 1.13 4.54 -21.54
N VAL A 50 0.02 3.95 -21.97
CA VAL A 50 -1.21 3.86 -21.16
C VAL A 50 -0.97 2.94 -19.98
N VAL A 51 -0.39 1.76 -20.22
CA VAL A 51 -0.07 0.80 -19.14
C VAL A 51 0.93 1.41 -18.16
N GLU A 52 1.89 2.19 -18.65
CA GLU A 52 2.82 2.97 -17.81
C GLU A 52 2.09 3.96 -16.90
N GLY A 53 1.25 4.83 -17.45
CA GLY A 53 0.54 5.83 -16.63
C GLY A 53 -0.39 5.19 -15.59
N LEU A 54 -1.11 4.13 -15.95
CA LEU A 54 -1.97 3.41 -14.99
C LEU A 54 -1.15 2.79 -13.85
N THR A 55 -0.02 2.15 -14.18
CA THR A 55 0.80 1.48 -13.17
C THR A 55 1.61 2.44 -12.32
N ASN A 56 2.14 3.54 -12.88
CA ASN A 56 2.77 4.61 -12.10
C ASN A 56 1.81 5.17 -11.05
N ALA A 57 0.57 5.44 -11.45
CA ALA A 57 -0.45 5.96 -10.54
C ALA A 57 -0.74 4.99 -9.39
N ILE A 58 -0.92 3.69 -9.68
CA ILE A 58 -1.16 2.66 -8.66
C ILE A 58 0.04 2.48 -7.72
N ILE A 59 1.25 2.45 -8.27
CA ILE A 59 2.48 2.30 -7.49
C ILE A 59 2.68 3.49 -6.54
N ALA A 60 2.31 4.69 -6.98
CA ALA A 60 2.39 5.90 -6.17
C ALA A 60 1.28 5.96 -5.10
N ASP A 61 0.04 5.64 -5.46
CA ASP A 61 -1.06 5.58 -4.52
C ASP A 61 -2.16 4.61 -5.02
N PRO A 62 -2.31 3.41 -4.42
CA PRO A 62 -3.30 2.42 -4.88
C PRO A 62 -4.74 2.92 -4.74
N ARG A 63 -5.01 3.95 -3.94
CA ARG A 63 -6.34 4.53 -3.72
C ARG A 63 -6.88 5.29 -4.94
N VAL A 64 -6.01 5.64 -5.90
CA VAL A 64 -6.44 6.27 -7.16
C VAL A 64 -7.23 5.32 -8.05
N PHE A 65 -7.12 4.01 -7.82
CA PHE A 65 -7.80 3.00 -8.60
C PHE A 65 -9.31 3.10 -8.44
N HIS A 66 -9.99 3.41 -9.54
CA HIS A 66 -11.45 3.39 -9.63
C HIS A 66 -11.86 2.94 -11.03
N ILE A 67 -12.87 2.06 -11.09
CA ILE A 67 -13.46 1.59 -12.35
C ILE A 67 -14.89 2.12 -12.41
N SER A 68 -15.14 3.07 -13.32
CA SER A 68 -16.49 3.54 -13.66
C SER A 68 -17.07 2.82 -14.88
N ASP A 69 -16.22 2.31 -15.77
CA ASP A 69 -16.61 1.74 -17.05
C ASP A 69 -16.69 0.21 -16.96
N GLN A 70 -17.84 -0.37 -17.32
CA GLN A 70 -18.05 -1.83 -17.30
C GLN A 70 -17.07 -2.58 -18.21
N ASP A 71 -16.63 -1.92 -19.29
CA ASP A 71 -15.70 -2.48 -20.28
C ASP A 71 -14.22 -2.25 -19.95
N PHE A 72 -13.89 -1.75 -18.75
CA PHE A 72 -12.51 -1.42 -18.37
C PHE A 72 -11.52 -2.57 -18.64
N LEU A 73 -11.84 -3.79 -18.21
CA LEU A 73 -10.96 -4.94 -18.39
C LEU A 73 -10.78 -5.30 -19.88
N THR A 74 -11.84 -5.17 -20.67
CA THR A 74 -11.77 -5.39 -22.12
C THR A 74 -10.89 -4.35 -22.81
N MET A 75 -11.05 -3.07 -22.45
CA MET A 75 -10.20 -1.98 -22.97
C MET A 75 -8.75 -2.16 -22.56
N TYR A 76 -8.49 -2.46 -21.28
CA TYR A 76 -7.15 -2.72 -20.76
C TYR A 76 -6.47 -3.88 -21.47
N ASN A 77 -7.17 -5.01 -21.67
CA ASN A 77 -6.60 -6.17 -22.37
C ASN A 77 -6.23 -5.83 -23.81
N ARG A 78 -7.07 -5.08 -24.53
CA ARG A 78 -6.75 -4.62 -25.90
C ARG A 78 -5.54 -3.70 -25.91
N GLN A 79 -5.48 -2.76 -24.98
CA GLN A 79 -4.37 -1.83 -24.82
C GLN A 79 -3.06 -2.56 -24.50
N MET A 80 -3.09 -3.53 -23.58
CA MET A 80 -1.93 -4.35 -23.23
C MET A 80 -1.43 -5.13 -24.44
N MET A 81 -2.31 -5.80 -25.19
CA MET A 81 -1.93 -6.53 -26.40
C MET A 81 -1.35 -5.61 -27.49
N PHE A 82 -1.88 -4.40 -27.63
CA PHE A 82 -1.33 -3.39 -28.53
C PHE A 82 0.10 -2.99 -28.13
N GLU A 83 0.34 -2.65 -26.87
CA GLU A 83 1.68 -2.26 -26.40
C GLU A 83 2.66 -3.44 -26.44
N ILE A 84 2.21 -4.67 -26.19
CA ILE A 84 3.01 -5.89 -26.35
C ILE A 84 3.47 -6.04 -27.80
N ALA A 85 2.57 -5.87 -28.77
CA ALA A 85 2.92 -6.00 -30.19
C ALA A 85 3.97 -4.96 -30.64
N GLN A 86 3.95 -3.76 -30.03
CA GLN A 86 4.90 -2.69 -30.34
C GLN A 86 6.26 -2.89 -29.67
N THR A 87 6.27 -3.33 -28.41
CA THR A 87 7.50 -3.44 -27.60
C THR A 87 8.12 -4.83 -27.65
N LYS A 88 7.38 -5.83 -28.13
CA LYS A 88 7.72 -7.26 -28.06
C LYS A 88 8.04 -7.68 -26.61
N ALA A 89 7.19 -7.26 -25.68
CA ALA A 89 7.27 -7.65 -24.27
C ALA A 89 7.05 -9.16 -24.08
N TRP A 90 7.60 -9.72 -23.01
CA TRP A 90 7.39 -11.12 -22.63
C TRP A 90 5.98 -11.31 -22.06
N THR A 91 5.26 -12.32 -22.55
CA THR A 91 3.84 -12.56 -22.23
C THR A 91 3.55 -13.87 -21.51
N GLU A 92 4.37 -14.90 -21.73
CA GLU A 92 4.12 -16.27 -21.23
C GLU A 92 5.17 -16.73 -20.21
N ASN A 93 6.20 -15.93 -20.00
CA ASN A 93 7.36 -16.27 -19.21
C ASN A 93 7.22 -15.79 -17.77
N GLY A 94 7.71 -16.59 -16.82
CA GLY A 94 7.97 -16.13 -15.46
C GLY A 94 9.25 -15.28 -15.38
N SER A 95 9.52 -14.69 -14.22
CA SER A 95 10.72 -13.92 -13.94
C SER A 95 12.01 -14.62 -14.39
N ARG A 96 12.17 -15.91 -14.08
CA ARG A 96 13.38 -16.70 -14.39
C ARG A 96 13.70 -16.76 -15.88
N ASP A 97 12.68 -16.95 -16.71
CA ASP A 97 12.84 -17.00 -18.15
C ASP A 97 13.19 -15.62 -18.71
N VAL A 98 12.56 -14.56 -18.20
CA VAL A 98 12.89 -13.17 -18.57
C VAL A 98 14.35 -12.88 -18.21
N MET A 99 14.79 -13.19 -17.00
CA MET A 99 16.17 -13.00 -16.54
C MET A 99 17.19 -13.76 -17.41
N LYS A 100 16.81 -14.93 -17.95
CA LYS A 100 17.65 -15.71 -18.87
C LYS A 100 17.73 -15.10 -20.27
N GLN A 101 16.61 -14.61 -20.81
CA GLN A 101 16.53 -14.14 -22.20
C GLN A 101 17.04 -12.71 -22.38
N VAL A 102 16.91 -11.86 -21.35
CA VAL A 102 17.28 -10.44 -21.42
C VAL A 102 18.74 -10.22 -21.82
N PRO A 103 19.76 -10.90 -21.24
CA PRO A 103 21.15 -10.68 -21.63
C PRO A 103 21.44 -11.01 -23.10
N GLU A 104 20.83 -12.10 -23.62
CA GLU A 104 20.98 -12.50 -25.01
C GLU A 104 20.34 -11.47 -25.94
N ARG A 105 19.12 -11.05 -25.63
CA ARG A 105 18.39 -10.04 -26.40
C ARG A 105 19.07 -8.68 -26.36
N LEU A 106 19.63 -8.31 -25.21
CA LEU A 106 20.36 -7.06 -25.04
C LEU A 106 21.63 -7.01 -25.90
N ARG A 107 22.36 -8.13 -25.99
CA ARG A 107 23.53 -8.26 -26.88
C ARG A 107 23.16 -8.15 -28.37
N ALA A 108 21.97 -8.66 -28.75
CA ALA A 108 21.54 -8.70 -30.13
C ALA A 108 20.85 -7.41 -30.61
N GLU A 109 20.01 -6.79 -29.77
CA GLU A 109 19.10 -5.71 -30.17
C GLU A 109 19.35 -4.39 -29.43
N GLY A 110 20.13 -4.39 -28.34
CA GLY A 110 20.43 -3.18 -27.56
C GLY A 110 19.30 -2.69 -26.65
N TRP A 111 19.59 -1.64 -25.88
CA TRP A 111 18.68 -1.11 -24.85
C TRP A 111 17.40 -0.50 -25.42
N ASP A 112 17.46 0.12 -26.60
CA ASP A 112 16.27 0.76 -27.21
C ASP A 112 15.14 -0.24 -27.47
N VAL A 113 15.48 -1.51 -27.65
CA VAL A 113 14.50 -2.59 -27.81
C VAL A 113 14.19 -3.27 -26.47
N VAL A 114 15.22 -3.57 -25.66
CA VAL A 114 15.03 -4.34 -24.43
C VAL A 114 14.35 -3.53 -23.32
N ARG A 115 14.71 -2.25 -23.15
CA ARG A 115 14.14 -1.37 -22.12
C ARG A 115 12.60 -1.29 -22.20
N PRO A 116 11.96 -0.94 -23.34
CA PRO A 116 10.50 -0.86 -23.40
C PRO A 116 9.83 -2.23 -23.24
N ALA A 117 10.44 -3.31 -23.76
CA ALA A 117 9.93 -4.67 -23.56
C ALA A 117 9.89 -5.06 -22.08
N LEU A 118 10.98 -4.82 -21.35
CA LEU A 118 11.09 -5.08 -19.92
C LEU A 118 10.11 -4.23 -19.11
N SER A 119 10.04 -2.93 -19.42
CA SER A 119 9.13 -2.00 -18.76
C SER A 119 7.69 -2.50 -18.83
N LEU A 120 7.23 -2.87 -20.04
CA LEU A 120 5.86 -3.34 -20.21
C LEU A 120 5.61 -4.71 -19.54
N THR A 121 6.55 -5.65 -19.59
CA THR A 121 6.41 -6.95 -18.90
C THR A 121 6.23 -6.76 -17.40
N VAL A 122 7.12 -6.00 -16.75
CA VAL A 122 7.07 -5.76 -15.30
C VAL A 122 5.77 -5.04 -14.91
N ARG A 123 5.39 -4.00 -15.65
CA ARG A 123 4.14 -3.27 -15.42
C ARG A 123 2.90 -4.14 -15.63
N GLY A 124 2.94 -5.04 -16.61
CA GLY A 124 1.91 -6.04 -16.85
C GLY A 124 1.71 -6.97 -15.63
N TRP A 125 2.80 -7.45 -15.02
CA TRP A 125 2.72 -8.22 -13.79
C TRP A 125 2.19 -7.40 -12.61
N ILE A 126 2.63 -6.15 -12.44
CA ILE A 126 2.15 -5.26 -11.36
C ILE A 126 0.65 -5.02 -11.47
N MET A 127 0.15 -4.64 -12.64
CA MET A 127 -1.28 -4.42 -12.84
C MET A 127 -2.07 -5.72 -12.65
N ARG A 128 -1.56 -6.86 -13.16
CA ARG A 128 -2.21 -8.15 -12.96
C ARG A 128 -2.27 -8.53 -11.49
N ALA A 129 -1.18 -8.36 -10.74
CA ALA A 129 -1.14 -8.58 -9.30
C ALA A 129 -2.17 -7.72 -8.57
N PHE A 130 -2.22 -6.42 -8.91
CA PHE A 130 -3.15 -5.48 -8.32
C PHE A 130 -4.62 -5.87 -8.56
N LEU A 131 -4.97 -6.31 -9.77
CA LEU A 131 -6.31 -6.75 -10.11
C LEU A 131 -6.67 -8.10 -9.45
N GLU A 132 -5.74 -9.04 -9.35
CA GLU A 132 -5.96 -10.30 -8.62
C GLU A 132 -6.26 -10.03 -7.14
N ASP A 133 -5.49 -9.14 -6.50
CA ASP A 133 -5.70 -8.74 -5.10
C ASP A 133 -7.03 -7.99 -4.90
N ASN A 134 -7.24 -6.87 -5.63
CA ASN A 134 -8.29 -5.91 -5.29
C ASN A 134 -9.62 -6.14 -6.00
N LEU A 135 -9.65 -6.91 -7.10
CA LEU A 135 -10.89 -7.19 -7.84
C LEU A 135 -11.34 -8.65 -7.70
N LYS A 136 -10.41 -9.59 -7.63
CA LYS A 136 -10.71 -11.03 -7.58
C LYS A 136 -10.54 -11.65 -6.19
N ASN A 137 -9.98 -10.91 -5.23
CA ASN A 137 -9.63 -11.40 -3.89
C ASN A 137 -8.76 -12.67 -3.95
N ASN A 138 -7.83 -12.71 -4.91
CA ASN A 138 -6.90 -13.82 -5.15
C ASN A 138 -5.48 -13.40 -4.76
N VAL A 139 -5.28 -13.23 -3.46
CA VAL A 139 -4.06 -12.63 -2.89
C VAL A 139 -2.82 -13.49 -3.16
N VAL A 140 -2.96 -14.82 -3.19
CA VAL A 140 -1.84 -15.75 -3.49
C VAL A 140 -1.29 -15.51 -4.89
N THR A 141 -2.17 -15.44 -5.89
CA THR A 141 -1.74 -15.18 -7.28
C THR A 141 -1.18 -13.76 -7.42
N ALA A 142 -1.72 -12.79 -6.68
CA ALA A 142 -1.16 -11.44 -6.64
C ALA A 142 0.29 -11.44 -6.13
N LEU A 143 0.57 -12.19 -5.06
CA LEU A 143 1.92 -12.33 -4.51
C LEU A 143 2.89 -12.97 -5.50
N ASP A 144 2.46 -13.95 -6.28
CA ASP A 144 3.31 -14.57 -7.31
C ASP A 144 3.72 -13.56 -8.39
N PHE A 145 2.79 -12.71 -8.85
CA PHE A 145 3.08 -11.68 -9.84
C PHE A 145 3.93 -10.53 -9.27
N TYR A 146 3.65 -10.05 -8.06
CA TYR A 146 4.51 -9.05 -7.40
C TYR A 146 5.91 -9.59 -7.16
N THR A 147 6.04 -10.86 -6.76
CA THR A 147 7.35 -11.51 -6.56
C THR A 147 8.10 -11.61 -7.89
N SER A 148 7.44 -12.02 -8.97
CA SER A 148 8.05 -12.06 -10.31
C SER A 148 8.57 -10.69 -10.76
N ALA A 149 7.80 -9.62 -10.51
CA ALA A 149 8.21 -8.26 -10.80
C ALA A 149 9.45 -7.86 -9.98
N LEU A 150 9.43 -8.08 -8.66
CA LEU A 150 10.55 -7.73 -7.78
C LEU A 150 11.83 -8.51 -8.10
N GLU A 151 11.73 -9.81 -8.43
CA GLU A 151 12.88 -10.62 -8.81
C GLU A 151 13.60 -10.02 -10.02
N VAL A 152 12.88 -9.67 -11.09
CA VAL A 152 13.47 -9.05 -12.29
C VAL A 152 14.05 -7.67 -11.97
N LEU A 153 13.34 -6.87 -11.16
CA LEU A 153 13.78 -5.53 -10.79
C LEU A 153 15.07 -5.54 -9.97
N GLN A 154 15.15 -6.37 -8.94
CA GLN A 154 16.33 -6.51 -8.08
C GLN A 154 17.51 -7.11 -8.85
N TRP A 155 17.25 -8.16 -9.63
CA TRP A 155 18.26 -8.76 -10.49
C TRP A 155 18.85 -7.77 -11.49
N GLY A 156 17.99 -7.03 -12.21
CA GLY A 156 18.43 -6.07 -13.21
C GLY A 156 19.14 -4.85 -12.59
N GLN A 157 18.72 -4.43 -11.39
CA GLN A 157 19.39 -3.35 -10.67
C GLN A 157 20.84 -3.71 -10.32
N GLU A 158 21.09 -4.94 -9.85
CA GLU A 158 22.45 -5.41 -9.53
C GLU A 158 23.27 -5.70 -10.79
N LEU A 159 22.72 -6.46 -11.74
CA LEU A 159 23.44 -6.88 -12.94
C LEU A 159 23.85 -5.70 -13.83
N TYR A 160 23.01 -4.67 -13.90
CA TYR A 160 23.23 -3.48 -14.73
C TYR A 160 23.45 -2.22 -13.89
N LYS A 161 24.08 -2.34 -12.72
CA LYS A 161 24.31 -1.21 -11.80
C LYS A 161 25.04 -0.04 -12.44
N ASP A 162 25.98 -0.32 -13.33
CA ASP A 162 26.82 0.68 -14.02
C ASP A 162 26.13 1.31 -15.25
N VAL A 163 24.93 0.84 -15.63
CA VAL A 163 24.16 1.39 -16.76
C VAL A 163 23.24 2.52 -16.24
N PRO A 164 23.25 3.72 -16.85
CA PRO A 164 22.37 4.83 -16.48
C PRO A 164 20.89 4.47 -16.57
N PHE A 165 20.05 5.01 -15.67
CA PHE A 165 18.59 4.77 -15.69
C PHE A 165 17.90 5.26 -16.96
N SER A 166 18.45 6.27 -17.63
CA SER A 166 17.98 6.71 -18.95
C SER A 166 18.08 5.60 -20.00
N GLU A 167 19.07 4.71 -19.87
CA GLU A 167 19.33 3.59 -20.78
C GLU A 167 18.68 2.28 -20.32
N LYS A 168 18.91 1.85 -19.06
CA LYS A 168 18.31 0.60 -18.55
C LYS A 168 16.82 0.72 -18.24
N GLY A 169 16.33 1.94 -18.06
CA GLY A 169 14.92 2.24 -17.81
C GLY A 169 14.62 2.66 -16.39
N GLN A 170 13.57 3.47 -16.25
CA GLN A 170 13.14 4.05 -14.97
C GLN A 170 12.53 3.03 -14.02
N ILE A 171 12.10 1.86 -14.52
CA ILE A 171 11.59 0.77 -13.67
C ILE A 171 12.63 0.28 -12.65
N PHE A 172 13.93 0.44 -12.95
CA PHE A 172 15.02 0.05 -12.04
C PHE A 172 15.37 1.14 -11.03
N GLN A 173 14.68 2.29 -11.03
CA GLN A 173 14.90 3.29 -10.00
C GLN A 173 14.49 2.74 -8.62
N PRO A 174 15.23 3.06 -7.54
CA PRO A 174 14.88 2.63 -6.19
C PRO A 174 13.43 2.97 -5.80
N THR A 175 12.92 4.14 -6.20
CA THR A 175 11.55 4.58 -5.93
C THR A 175 10.49 3.68 -6.58
N PHE A 176 10.72 3.23 -7.81
CA PHE A 176 9.81 2.29 -8.47
C PHE A 176 9.79 0.94 -7.74
N ILE A 177 10.98 0.38 -7.45
CA ILE A 177 11.12 -0.89 -6.72
C ILE A 177 10.44 -0.79 -5.34
N ARG A 178 10.64 0.32 -4.64
CA ARG A 178 10.02 0.60 -3.35
C ARG A 178 8.50 0.56 -3.41
N GLY A 179 7.88 1.23 -4.38
CA GLY A 179 6.43 1.19 -4.53
C GLY A 179 5.90 -0.23 -4.85
N VAL A 180 6.63 -1.03 -5.64
CA VAL A 180 6.27 -2.44 -5.86
C VAL A 180 6.42 -3.29 -4.59
N LYS A 181 7.47 -3.06 -3.79
CA LYS A 181 7.66 -3.71 -2.48
C LYS A 181 6.51 -3.37 -1.54
N SER A 182 6.12 -2.10 -1.46
CA SER A 182 4.96 -1.62 -0.71
C SER A 182 3.68 -2.37 -1.08
N LEU A 183 3.36 -2.47 -2.37
CA LEU A 183 2.18 -3.22 -2.85
C LEU A 183 2.25 -4.70 -2.49
N ARG A 184 3.41 -5.35 -2.63
CA ARG A 184 3.60 -6.76 -2.26
C ARG A 184 3.38 -6.98 -0.76
N LEU A 185 3.92 -6.10 0.09
CA LEU A 185 3.83 -6.24 1.54
C LEU A 185 2.39 -6.02 2.04
N ASP A 186 1.63 -5.11 1.43
CA ASP A 186 0.21 -4.97 1.72
C ASP A 186 -0.57 -6.24 1.35
N ALA A 187 -0.32 -6.81 0.17
CA ALA A 187 -0.92 -8.08 -0.24
C ALA A 187 -0.51 -9.21 0.73
N PHE A 188 0.75 -9.25 1.17
CA PHE A 188 1.23 -10.25 2.13
C PHE A 188 0.53 -10.13 3.49
N MET A 189 0.35 -8.90 3.99
CA MET A 189 -0.41 -8.64 5.21
C MET A 189 -1.87 -9.10 5.07
N LYS A 190 -2.52 -8.86 3.91
CA LYS A 190 -3.87 -9.36 3.63
C LYS A 190 -3.92 -10.90 3.66
N ALA A 191 -2.97 -11.56 2.99
CA ALA A 191 -2.89 -13.02 2.96
C ALA A 191 -2.73 -13.64 4.36
N TYR A 192 -1.92 -13.01 5.22
CA TYR A 192 -1.82 -13.42 6.62
C TYR A 192 -3.16 -13.24 7.37
N LYS A 193 -3.87 -12.12 7.16
CA LYS A 193 -5.18 -11.88 7.82
C LYS A 193 -6.23 -12.92 7.44
N GLU A 194 -6.19 -13.46 6.22
CA GLU A 194 -7.10 -14.54 5.79
C GLU A 194 -6.78 -15.87 6.48
N ASN A 195 -5.52 -16.12 6.83
CA ASN A 195 -5.08 -17.35 7.50
C ASN A 195 -4.07 -17.05 8.63
N PRO A 196 -4.52 -16.43 9.75
CA PRO A 196 -3.61 -15.97 10.79
C PRO A 196 -3.15 -17.09 11.70
N GLY A 197 -2.01 -16.89 12.36
CA GLY A 197 -1.47 -17.80 13.37
C GLY A 197 -0.14 -18.45 12.99
N PRO A 198 0.40 -19.32 13.87
CA PRO A 198 1.75 -19.87 13.72
C PRO A 198 1.92 -20.79 12.52
N ASN A 199 0.83 -21.39 12.03
CA ASN A 199 0.81 -22.28 10.86
C ASN A 199 0.45 -21.55 9.55
N SER A 200 0.45 -20.21 9.56
CA SER A 200 0.18 -19.43 8.35
C SER A 200 1.25 -19.72 7.29
N LYS A 201 0.82 -19.87 6.03
CA LYS A 201 1.74 -19.92 4.87
C LYS A 201 2.44 -18.58 4.62
N PHE A 202 1.99 -17.52 5.30
CA PHE A 202 2.49 -16.16 5.18
C PHE A 202 3.07 -15.73 6.52
N PRO A 203 4.24 -16.26 6.93
CA PRO A 203 4.74 -16.09 8.28
C PRO A 203 5.01 -14.61 8.61
N LEU A 204 4.66 -14.20 9.83
CA LEU A 204 4.87 -12.85 10.33
C LEU A 204 6.35 -12.41 10.23
N SER A 205 7.30 -13.34 10.37
CA SER A 205 8.73 -13.05 10.24
C SER A 205 9.12 -12.55 8.85
N GLU A 206 8.50 -13.07 7.78
CA GLU A 206 8.75 -12.59 6.42
C GLU A 206 8.20 -11.16 6.23
N LEU A 207 7.02 -10.88 6.80
CA LEU A 207 6.45 -9.53 6.77
C LEU A 207 7.34 -8.53 7.53
N LEU A 208 7.88 -8.92 8.70
CA LEU A 208 8.81 -8.11 9.47
C LEU A 208 10.11 -7.87 8.70
N ALA A 209 10.68 -8.91 8.08
CA ALA A 209 11.89 -8.78 7.28
C ALA A 209 11.69 -7.80 6.12
N GLY A 210 10.58 -7.92 5.39
CA GLY A 210 10.23 -7.00 4.32
C GLY A 210 9.98 -5.56 4.79
N ALA A 211 9.35 -5.38 5.95
CA ALA A 211 9.17 -4.05 6.55
C ALA A 211 10.52 -3.41 6.92
N ASN A 212 11.44 -4.18 7.48
CA ASN A 212 12.79 -3.69 7.81
C ASN A 212 13.61 -3.38 6.56
N GLU A 213 13.52 -4.21 5.52
CA GLU A 213 14.16 -3.95 4.22
C GLU A 213 13.61 -2.67 3.58
N LEU A 214 12.29 -2.46 3.63
CA LEU A 214 11.64 -1.25 3.12
C LEU A 214 12.12 -0.01 3.86
N ALA A 215 12.20 -0.06 5.20
CA ALA A 215 12.73 1.04 5.99
C ALA A 215 14.21 1.33 5.69
N ALA A 216 15.03 0.28 5.54
CA ALA A 216 16.45 0.41 5.24
C ALA A 216 16.71 1.03 3.85
N ASP A 217 15.91 0.64 2.85
CA ASP A 217 15.99 1.18 1.48
C ASP A 217 15.67 2.68 1.39
N ILE A 218 14.78 3.17 2.25
CA ILE A 218 14.42 4.59 2.29
C ILE A 218 15.55 5.41 2.91
N GLY A 219 16.19 4.87 3.95
CA GLY A 219 17.21 5.59 4.72
C GLY A 219 16.64 6.87 5.37
N PRO A 220 17.47 7.92 5.54
CA PRO A 220 16.98 9.22 5.98
C PRO A 220 15.99 9.81 4.96
N VAL A 221 14.79 10.15 5.43
CA VAL A 221 13.80 10.84 4.58
C VAL A 221 14.39 12.18 4.15
N PRO A 222 14.46 12.48 2.83
CA PRO A 222 15.04 13.72 2.35
C PRO A 222 14.19 14.93 2.78
N ASP A 223 14.79 16.11 2.78
CA ASP A 223 14.05 17.34 3.05
C ASP A 223 12.90 17.52 2.07
N ARG A 224 11.80 18.09 2.58
CA ARG A 224 10.58 18.30 1.80
C ARG A 224 10.89 19.16 0.56
N PRO A 225 10.57 18.70 -0.66
CA PRO A 225 10.79 19.47 -1.87
C PRO A 225 9.75 20.58 -2.03
N ASN A 226 9.93 21.38 -3.09
CA ASN A 226 8.94 22.38 -3.52
C ASN A 226 7.57 21.73 -3.86
N HIS A 227 6.55 22.57 -4.05
CA HIS A 227 5.17 22.12 -4.26
C HIS A 227 4.96 21.26 -5.52
N GLU A 228 5.82 21.36 -6.54
CA GLU A 228 5.66 20.67 -7.82
C GLU A 228 5.90 19.15 -7.71
N CYS A 229 6.74 18.72 -6.77
CA CYS A 229 7.10 17.31 -6.58
C CYS A 229 6.52 16.69 -5.31
N ILE A 230 5.57 17.37 -4.65
CA ILE A 230 5.10 16.94 -3.32
C ILE A 230 4.42 15.57 -3.36
N GLY A 231 3.64 15.27 -4.40
CA GLY A 231 2.96 13.97 -4.54
C GLY A 231 3.95 12.81 -4.70
N PHE A 232 4.95 12.98 -5.56
CA PHE A 232 6.03 12.00 -5.74
C PHE A 232 6.82 11.81 -4.44
N TYR A 233 7.18 12.91 -3.78
CA TYR A 233 7.88 12.86 -2.51
C TYR A 233 7.08 12.07 -1.48
N LEU A 234 5.81 12.42 -1.25
CA LEU A 234 4.95 11.76 -0.26
C LEU A 234 4.86 10.26 -0.53
N ALA A 235 4.56 9.87 -1.77
CA ALA A 235 4.38 8.48 -2.17
C ALA A 235 5.62 7.61 -1.89
N PHE A 236 6.80 8.09 -2.26
CA PHE A 236 8.00 7.25 -2.26
C PHE A 236 8.91 7.41 -1.05
N PHE A 237 8.68 8.40 -0.18
CA PHE A 237 9.52 8.60 1.00
C PHE A 237 8.75 8.45 2.31
N PRO A 238 7.97 9.45 2.79
CA PRO A 238 7.31 9.32 4.07
C PRO A 238 6.22 8.25 4.02
N TYR A 239 5.41 8.09 2.98
CA TYR A 239 4.37 7.05 2.98
C TYR A 239 4.96 5.64 3.01
N ALA A 240 6.00 5.39 2.22
CA ALA A 240 6.72 4.11 2.28
C ALA A 240 7.34 3.86 3.67
N ALA A 241 7.88 4.89 4.34
CA ALA A 241 8.45 4.77 5.68
C ALA A 241 7.35 4.52 6.73
N GLY A 242 6.25 5.26 6.65
CA GLY A 242 5.08 5.09 7.49
C GLY A 242 4.46 3.70 7.34
N GLN A 243 4.42 3.17 6.12
CA GLN A 243 3.98 1.80 5.86
C GLN A 243 4.93 0.78 6.50
N ALA A 244 6.25 0.95 6.39
CA ALA A 244 7.21 0.08 7.06
C ALA A 244 7.02 0.06 8.59
N HIS A 245 6.75 1.23 9.20
CA HIS A 245 6.35 1.32 10.61
C HIS A 245 5.02 0.60 10.89
N ALA A 246 3.99 0.81 10.07
CA ALA A 246 2.70 0.15 10.23
C ALA A 246 2.78 -1.40 10.10
N LEU A 247 3.65 -1.91 9.24
CA LEU A 247 3.88 -3.35 9.07
C LEU A 247 4.65 -3.96 10.25
N ARG A 248 5.65 -3.25 10.80
CA ARG A 248 6.30 -3.65 12.07
C ARG A 248 5.31 -3.66 13.22
N ALA A 249 4.46 -2.64 13.30
CA ALA A 249 3.39 -2.56 14.28
C ALA A 249 2.43 -3.74 14.17
N PHE A 250 2.03 -4.09 12.93
CA PHE A 250 1.20 -5.25 12.66
C PHE A 250 1.87 -6.55 13.13
N TYR A 251 3.16 -6.73 12.84
CA TYR A 251 3.94 -7.87 13.33
C TYR A 251 3.89 -7.99 14.86
N TYR A 252 4.22 -6.92 15.59
CA TYR A 252 4.24 -6.95 17.05
C TYR A 252 2.85 -7.21 17.64
N HIS A 253 1.82 -6.57 17.06
CA HIS A 253 0.44 -6.75 17.50
C HIS A 253 -0.03 -8.21 17.32
N GLN A 254 0.23 -8.79 16.15
CA GLN A 254 -0.20 -10.17 15.85
C GLN A 254 0.61 -11.20 16.66
N THR A 255 1.89 -10.93 16.91
CA THR A 255 2.73 -11.76 17.78
C THR A 255 2.20 -11.73 19.22
N ALA A 256 1.95 -10.54 19.77
CA ALA A 256 1.32 -10.36 21.08
C ALA A 256 -0.03 -11.09 21.15
N MET A 257 -0.88 -10.94 20.14
CA MET A 257 -2.19 -11.59 20.09
C MET A 257 -2.10 -13.12 20.07
N ASN A 258 -1.13 -13.68 19.35
CA ASN A 258 -0.93 -15.12 19.29
C ASN A 258 -0.44 -15.67 20.64
N LEU A 259 0.52 -14.98 21.28
CA LEU A 259 1.01 -15.33 22.62
C LEU A 259 -0.07 -15.14 23.69
N ALA A 260 -0.87 -14.06 23.62
CA ALA A 260 -1.94 -13.80 24.57
C ALA A 260 -3.01 -14.90 24.60
N LYS A 261 -3.27 -15.55 23.46
CA LYS A 261 -4.21 -16.68 23.36
C LYS A 261 -3.72 -17.91 24.11
N THR A 262 -2.42 -18.17 24.13
CA THR A 262 -1.82 -19.34 24.78
C THR A 262 -1.45 -19.05 26.23
N GLU A 263 -0.93 -17.86 26.49
CA GLU A 263 -0.26 -17.50 27.74
C GLU A 263 -1.03 -16.45 28.55
N GLY A 264 -2.07 -15.81 28.01
CA GLY A 264 -2.72 -14.67 28.65
C GLY A 264 -1.91 -13.38 28.51
N LEU A 265 -2.36 -12.31 29.15
CA LEU A 265 -1.68 -11.02 29.12
C LEU A 265 -0.58 -10.98 30.18
N THR A 266 0.62 -11.44 29.81
CA THR A 266 1.86 -11.29 30.59
C THR A 266 2.53 -9.94 30.33
N GLU A 267 3.57 -9.59 31.08
CA GLU A 267 4.32 -8.35 30.84
C GLU A 267 5.01 -8.37 29.46
N GLU A 268 5.56 -9.50 29.02
CA GLU A 268 6.15 -9.63 27.68
C GLU A 268 5.11 -9.40 26.57
N VAL A 269 3.92 -9.98 26.72
CA VAL A 269 2.81 -9.76 25.79
C VAL A 269 2.37 -8.29 25.80
N SER A 270 2.35 -7.67 26.98
CA SER A 270 2.06 -6.23 27.11
C SER A 270 3.10 -5.39 26.38
N GLU A 271 4.39 -5.64 26.59
CA GLU A 271 5.48 -4.93 25.93
C GLU A 271 5.40 -5.01 24.40
N LEU A 272 5.05 -6.17 23.84
CA LEU A 272 4.82 -6.32 22.41
C LEU A 272 3.65 -5.46 21.92
N TYR A 273 2.55 -5.40 22.67
CA TYR A 273 1.42 -4.52 22.35
C TYR A 273 1.78 -3.03 22.43
N ILE A 274 2.56 -2.61 23.45
CA ILE A 274 3.04 -1.24 23.60
C ILE A 274 3.99 -0.87 22.45
N LYS A 275 4.86 -1.81 22.05
CA LYS A 275 5.75 -1.64 20.90
C LYS A 275 4.97 -1.50 19.59
N ALA A 276 3.94 -2.33 19.39
CA ALA A 276 3.03 -2.18 18.25
C ALA A 276 2.35 -0.81 18.24
N GLY A 277 1.86 -0.36 19.40
CA GLY A 277 1.23 0.94 19.56
C GLY A 277 2.17 2.09 19.19
N SER A 278 3.42 2.01 19.64
CA SER A 278 4.46 3.01 19.37
C SER A 278 4.80 3.08 17.87
N GLU A 279 4.96 1.94 17.21
CA GLU A 279 5.24 1.87 15.76
C GLU A 279 4.07 2.44 14.93
N TYR A 280 2.82 2.14 15.29
CA TYR A 280 1.65 2.75 14.62
C TYR A 280 1.57 4.27 14.87
N LYS A 281 1.87 4.72 16.09
CA LYS A 281 1.89 6.14 16.43
C LYS A 281 2.97 6.88 15.64
N ASP A 282 4.16 6.28 15.49
CA ASP A 282 5.23 6.81 14.66
C ASP A 282 4.82 6.87 13.18
N ALA A 283 4.19 5.81 12.65
CA ALA A 283 3.61 5.82 11.31
C ALA A 283 2.73 7.07 11.11
N ALA A 284 1.73 7.25 11.97
CA ALA A 284 0.80 8.38 11.88
C ALA A 284 1.49 9.74 12.01
N LEU A 285 2.23 9.97 13.10
CA LEU A 285 2.66 11.31 13.48
C LEU A 285 3.89 11.82 12.73
N LYS A 286 4.76 10.92 12.26
CA LYS A 286 6.01 11.31 11.58
C LYS A 286 5.87 11.32 10.07
N TYR A 287 4.99 10.50 9.51
CA TYR A 287 5.03 10.19 8.08
C TYR A 287 3.73 10.48 7.32
N TYR A 288 2.57 10.46 7.98
CA TYR A 288 1.31 10.79 7.32
C TYR A 288 0.83 12.19 7.71
N PRO A 289 0.52 13.07 6.73
CA PRO A 289 -0.16 14.33 6.97
C PRO A 289 -1.44 14.15 7.78
N VAL A 290 -1.76 15.13 8.61
CA VAL A 290 -2.95 15.12 9.49
C VAL A 290 -4.27 14.96 8.73
N ASP A 291 -4.29 15.35 7.46
CA ASP A 291 -5.42 15.27 6.55
C ASP A 291 -5.38 14.03 5.63
N ASP A 292 -4.38 13.14 5.72
CA ASP A 292 -4.40 11.83 5.06
C ASP A 292 -5.22 10.84 5.89
N GLU A 293 -6.03 9.99 5.25
CA GLU A 293 -6.85 8.99 5.94
C GLU A 293 -6.07 7.95 6.76
N HIS A 294 -4.82 7.67 6.41
CA HIS A 294 -3.99 6.74 7.16
C HIS A 294 -3.55 7.32 8.51
N HIS A 295 -3.53 8.65 8.66
CA HIS A 295 -3.14 9.29 9.91
C HIS A 295 -4.07 8.94 11.08
N PRO A 296 -5.39 9.24 11.05
CA PRO A 296 -6.31 8.83 12.11
C PRO A 296 -6.42 7.30 12.21
N TRP A 297 -6.31 6.59 11.08
CA TRP A 297 -6.38 5.13 11.08
C TRP A 297 -5.25 4.49 11.87
N PHE A 298 -4.00 4.94 11.67
CA PHE A 298 -2.86 4.43 12.42
C PHE A 298 -2.88 4.89 13.88
N LEU A 299 -3.42 6.08 14.20
CA LEU A 299 -3.69 6.44 15.60
C LEU A 299 -4.73 5.50 16.23
N TYR A 300 -5.76 5.10 15.51
CA TYR A 300 -6.72 4.10 15.97
C TYR A 300 -6.07 2.72 16.19
N CYS A 301 -5.20 2.27 15.28
CA CYS A 301 -4.42 1.04 15.45
C CYS A 301 -3.45 1.13 16.65
N ALA A 302 -2.84 2.29 16.86
CA ALA A 302 -1.99 2.57 18.01
C ALA A 302 -2.78 2.47 19.32
N TYR A 303 -3.92 3.16 19.40
CA TYR A 303 -4.86 3.10 20.52
C TYR A 303 -5.25 1.66 20.84
N ASN A 304 -5.68 0.88 19.84
CA ASN A 304 -6.08 -0.51 20.06
C ASN A 304 -4.96 -1.35 20.63
N SER A 305 -3.74 -1.20 20.10
CA SER A 305 -2.57 -1.94 20.57
C SER A 305 -2.22 -1.57 22.01
N HIS A 306 -2.14 -0.27 22.32
CA HIS A 306 -1.91 0.20 23.69
C HIS A 306 -3.00 -0.25 24.66
N TYR A 307 -4.27 -0.23 24.24
CA TYR A 307 -5.39 -0.66 25.08
C TYR A 307 -5.38 -2.17 25.33
N ASP A 308 -5.00 -2.97 24.33
CA ASP A 308 -4.83 -4.41 24.47
C ASP A 308 -3.64 -4.77 25.38
N GLY A 309 -2.58 -3.97 25.34
CA GLY A 309 -1.41 -4.10 26.21
C GLY A 309 -1.61 -3.58 27.64
N GLY A 310 -2.71 -2.89 27.95
CA GLY A 310 -2.89 -2.30 29.27
C GLY A 310 -2.04 -1.05 29.51
N ALA A 311 -1.99 -0.14 28.55
CA ALA A 311 -1.31 1.14 28.71
C ALA A 311 -1.97 2.03 29.79
N PRO A 312 -1.19 2.97 30.39
CA PRO A 312 -1.74 4.02 31.25
C PRO A 312 -2.85 4.82 30.57
N ALA A 313 -3.86 5.25 31.34
CA ALA A 313 -4.97 6.05 30.85
C ALA A 313 -4.50 7.34 30.14
N ARG A 314 -3.47 8.01 30.65
CA ARG A 314 -2.87 9.20 30.02
C ARG A 314 -2.36 8.96 28.60
N ASP A 315 -1.77 7.79 28.35
CA ASP A 315 -1.14 7.46 27.07
C ASP A 315 -2.24 7.15 26.03
N LEU A 316 -3.33 6.50 26.47
CA LEU A 316 -4.52 6.29 25.64
C LEU A 316 -5.20 7.63 25.29
N LEU A 317 -5.33 8.54 26.26
CA LEU A 317 -5.93 9.86 26.04
C LEU A 317 -5.13 10.70 25.03
N ASP A 318 -3.79 10.74 25.13
CA ASP A 318 -2.94 11.46 24.16
C ASP A 318 -3.17 10.96 22.72
N ILE A 319 -3.27 9.64 22.52
CA ILE A 319 -3.53 9.08 21.19
C ILE A 319 -4.94 9.48 20.70
N LEU A 320 -5.94 9.35 21.58
CA LEU A 320 -7.34 9.64 21.24
C LEU A 320 -7.58 11.15 20.99
N ASP A 321 -6.84 12.02 21.66
CA ASP A 321 -6.85 13.47 21.45
C ASP A 321 -6.32 13.83 20.06
N ARG A 322 -5.14 13.31 19.71
CA ARG A 322 -4.55 13.51 18.36
C ARG A 322 -5.46 12.96 17.27
N MET A 323 -6.08 11.80 17.50
CA MET A 323 -7.03 11.21 16.57
C MET A 323 -8.24 12.12 16.38
N LYS A 324 -8.82 12.67 17.46
CA LYS A 324 -9.92 13.64 17.41
C LYS A 324 -9.57 14.86 16.56
N GLU A 325 -8.37 15.40 16.73
CA GLU A 325 -7.88 16.58 15.99
C GLU A 325 -7.73 16.31 14.49
N SER A 326 -7.39 15.07 14.11
CA SER A 326 -7.17 14.68 12.71
C SER A 326 -8.45 14.34 11.91
N ILE A 327 -9.56 14.00 12.57
CA ILE A 327 -10.78 13.56 11.89
C ILE A 327 -11.38 14.64 10.98
N ALA A 328 -11.48 15.89 11.44
CA ALA A 328 -12.05 16.96 10.63
C ALA A 328 -11.15 17.37 9.44
N PRO A 329 -9.82 17.52 9.59
CA PRO A 329 -8.90 17.64 8.44
C PRO A 329 -9.03 16.50 7.44
N MET A 330 -8.99 15.25 7.88
CA MET A 330 -9.11 14.07 7.03
C MET A 330 -10.47 14.02 6.29
N GLY A 331 -11.57 14.29 6.99
CA GLY A 331 -12.92 14.26 6.41
C GLY A 331 -13.12 15.24 5.26
N ARG A 332 -12.39 16.36 5.24
CA ARG A 332 -12.44 17.32 4.12
C ARG A 332 -12.02 16.73 2.77
N ILE A 333 -11.26 15.65 2.77
CA ILE A 333 -10.71 15.01 1.57
C ILE A 333 -11.23 13.57 1.40
N TRP A 334 -11.34 12.82 2.50
CA TRP A 334 -11.45 11.35 2.49
C TRP A 334 -12.77 10.80 3.07
N GLU A 335 -13.79 11.64 3.24
CA GLU A 335 -15.10 11.26 3.80
C GLU A 335 -15.82 10.15 3.00
N PHE A 336 -15.66 10.12 1.66
CA PHE A 336 -16.39 9.19 0.79
C PHE A 336 -15.52 8.10 0.17
N THR A 337 -14.46 7.71 0.87
CA THR A 337 -13.52 6.69 0.39
C THR A 337 -14.04 5.27 0.58
N ALA A 338 -13.40 4.31 -0.08
CA ALA A 338 -13.66 2.89 0.16
C ALA A 338 -13.44 2.52 1.63
N ASN A 339 -12.42 3.09 2.28
CA ASN A 339 -12.14 2.87 3.70
C ASN A 339 -13.23 3.43 4.62
N ALA A 340 -13.74 4.63 4.32
CA ALA A 340 -14.89 5.19 5.04
C ALA A 340 -16.09 4.23 5.00
N SER A 341 -16.41 3.74 3.79
CA SER A 341 -17.48 2.76 3.55
C SER A 341 -17.21 1.39 4.20
N ALA A 342 -15.94 1.02 4.38
CA ALA A 342 -15.52 -0.24 5.02
C ALA A 342 -15.50 -0.18 6.56
N GLY A 343 -16.03 0.89 7.16
CA GLY A 343 -16.22 0.99 8.62
C GLY A 343 -15.11 1.72 9.36
N ARG A 344 -14.16 2.37 8.65
CA ARG A 344 -13.13 3.24 9.27
C ARG A 344 -13.79 4.27 10.20
N ASP A 345 -14.75 5.03 9.70
CA ASP A 345 -15.35 6.14 10.44
C ASP A 345 -16.11 5.65 11.68
N GLN A 346 -16.80 4.50 11.57
CA GLN A 346 -17.45 3.86 12.71
C GLN A 346 -16.44 3.44 13.79
N ALA A 347 -15.28 2.92 13.38
CA ALA A 347 -14.21 2.53 14.29
C ALA A 347 -13.60 3.75 15.01
N LEU A 348 -13.34 4.83 14.28
CA LEU A 348 -12.85 6.10 14.85
C LEU A 348 -13.82 6.69 15.86
N MET A 349 -15.12 6.76 15.51
CA MET A 349 -16.15 7.30 16.39
C MET A 349 -16.34 6.45 17.66
N SER A 350 -16.22 5.13 17.53
CA SER A 350 -16.30 4.21 18.67
C SER A 350 -15.13 4.41 19.66
N ALA A 351 -13.93 4.68 19.13
CA ALA A 351 -12.77 5.01 19.97
C ALA A 351 -12.92 6.40 20.63
N LEU A 352 -13.52 7.38 19.96
CA LEU A 352 -13.84 8.68 20.60
C LEU A 352 -14.93 8.57 21.67
N ALA A 353 -15.89 7.66 21.53
CA ALA A 353 -16.85 7.37 22.60
C ALA A 353 -16.13 6.80 23.84
N PHE A 354 -15.16 5.91 23.64
CA PHE A 354 -14.32 5.40 24.73
C PHE A 354 -13.47 6.49 25.38
N ARG A 355 -12.94 7.44 24.60
CA ARG A 355 -12.24 8.62 25.13
C ARG A 355 -13.09 9.36 26.17
N GLN A 356 -14.37 9.60 25.87
CA GLN A 356 -15.27 10.28 26.82
C GLN A 356 -15.49 9.45 28.09
N GLN A 357 -15.68 8.14 27.96
CA GLN A 357 -15.82 7.25 29.11
C GLN A 357 -14.58 7.28 30.03
N LEU A 358 -13.39 7.37 29.43
CA LEU A 358 -12.14 7.41 30.18
C LEU A 358 -11.99 8.72 30.97
N LEU A 359 -12.31 9.85 30.35
CA LEU A 359 -12.36 11.16 31.03
C LEU A 359 -13.37 11.17 32.18
N ASP A 360 -14.57 10.62 31.96
CA ASP A 360 -15.60 10.54 32.99
C ASP A 360 -15.16 9.70 34.19
N LYS A 361 -14.44 8.60 33.95
CA LYS A 361 -13.87 7.74 35.01
C LYS A 361 -12.79 8.44 35.81
N ILE A 362 -11.95 9.25 35.18
CA ILE A 362 -10.92 10.06 35.85
C ILE A 362 -11.59 11.17 36.67
N ALA A 363 -12.55 11.89 36.09
CA ALA A 363 -13.28 12.96 36.78
C ALA A 363 -14.04 12.45 38.02
N LYS A 364 -14.56 11.22 37.97
CA LYS A 364 -15.19 10.53 39.11
C LYS A 364 -14.20 9.94 40.12
N GLY A 365 -12.89 10.01 39.85
CA GLY A 365 -11.84 9.43 40.69
C GLY A 365 -11.83 7.90 40.71
N THR A 366 -12.54 7.24 39.79
CA THR A 366 -12.59 5.76 39.71
C THR A 366 -11.31 5.13 39.17
N ILE A 367 -10.55 5.91 38.39
CA ILE A 367 -9.20 5.59 37.93
C ILE A 367 -8.38 6.89 37.96
N ARG A 368 -7.06 6.77 37.98
CA ARG A 368 -6.11 7.86 37.82
C ARG A 368 -5.46 7.80 36.44
N GLU A 369 -4.82 8.89 36.03
CA GLU A 369 -4.13 8.98 34.73
C GLU A 369 -3.01 7.94 34.53
N GLN A 370 -2.33 7.56 35.61
CA GLN A 370 -1.27 6.56 35.62
C GLN A 370 -1.78 5.11 35.67
N ASP A 371 -3.07 4.89 35.92
CA ASP A 371 -3.60 3.54 36.07
C ASP A 371 -3.61 2.83 34.71
N ARG A 372 -3.16 1.57 34.69
CA ARG A 372 -3.21 0.72 33.49
C ARG A 372 -4.66 0.36 33.17
N VAL A 373 -5.07 0.54 31.92
CA VAL A 373 -6.44 0.30 31.47
C VAL A 373 -6.45 -0.89 30.52
N TYR A 374 -7.09 -1.98 30.94
CA TYR A 374 -7.16 -3.22 30.16
C TYR A 374 -8.48 -3.36 29.42
N ARG A 375 -8.45 -3.97 28.23
CA ARG A 375 -9.66 -4.31 27.49
C ARG A 375 -10.43 -5.43 28.22
N PRO A 376 -11.69 -5.19 28.64
CA PRO A 376 -12.47 -6.19 29.36
C PRO A 376 -12.63 -7.49 28.56
N GLY A 377 -12.42 -8.63 29.21
CA GLY A 377 -12.75 -9.96 28.69
C GLY A 377 -11.90 -10.45 27.51
N LYS A 378 -10.87 -9.73 27.08
CA LYS A 378 -10.06 -10.15 25.92
C LYS A 378 -9.09 -11.28 26.26
N TYR A 379 -8.32 -11.16 27.35
CA TYR A 379 -7.42 -12.19 27.86
C TYR A 379 -7.35 -12.16 29.39
N PRO A 380 -7.07 -13.28 30.07
CA PRO A 380 -6.79 -13.25 31.50
C PRO A 380 -5.49 -12.48 31.76
N VAL A 381 -5.53 -11.52 32.69
CA VAL A 381 -4.34 -10.78 33.12
C VAL A 381 -3.55 -11.66 34.07
N LYS A 382 -2.30 -11.99 33.72
CA LYS A 382 -1.40 -12.73 34.60
C LYS A 382 -0.44 -11.74 35.27
N LYS A 383 -0.47 -11.72 36.60
CA LYS A 383 0.36 -10.85 37.43
C LYS A 383 1.75 -11.43 37.61
#